data_AF-A0AAD6F6R3-F1
#
_entry.id   AF-A0AAD6F6R3-F1
#
_cell.length_a   1.000
_cell.length_b   1.000
_cell.length_c   1.000
_cell.angle_alpha   90.00
_cell.angle_beta   90.00
_cell.angle_gamma   90.00
#
_symmetry.space_group_name_H-M   'P 1'
#
loop_
_entity.id
_entity.type
_entity.pdbx_description
1 polymer ?
#
loop_
_entity_poly.entity_id
_entity_poly.type
_entity_poly.pdbx_seq_one_letter_code
_entity_poly.pdbx_strand_id
1 'polypeptide(L)'
;MPLVLSIFEVLGRPAEENDQAAALEKQMLRRSYFTFIQTVAGSGMNEVMANQGAENIERVVFTIIQGAVDFPDPIAQKSCFITLSKLVELWGGKDGMVGFPDFIYKHIVPACFLAPLKPSFDLSDAQTVLTLSECAITLKTIHLKRGLEFIQFLQQEYLPSLQVSPEVSQELCQVLQQPDVKVLKNYIKAFFQRAKL
;
A
#
# COMPACT_ATOMS: atom_id res chain seq x y z
N MET A 1 -18.36 -7.72 8.24
CA MET A 1 -18.43 -6.35 8.81
C MET A 1 -19.47 -5.49 8.08
N PRO A 2 -20.71 -5.38 8.58
CA PRO A 2 -21.75 -4.57 7.94
C PRO A 2 -21.35 -3.10 7.72
N LEU A 3 -20.67 -2.49 8.71
CA LEU A 3 -20.21 -1.11 8.63
C LEU A 3 -19.24 -0.84 7.48
N VAL A 4 -18.27 -1.74 7.26
CA VAL A 4 -17.29 -1.59 6.17
C VAL A 4 -17.95 -1.71 4.81
N LEU A 5 -18.87 -2.67 4.66
CA LEU A 5 -19.62 -2.86 3.42
C LEU A 5 -20.51 -1.64 3.12
N SER A 6 -21.25 -1.14 4.11
CA SER A 6 -22.08 0.05 3.94
C SER A 6 -21.29 1.30 3.57
N ILE A 7 -20.16 1.55 4.25
CA ILE A 7 -19.30 2.71 3.92
C ILE A 7 -18.75 2.56 2.51
N PHE A 8 -18.27 1.38 2.14
CA PHE A 8 -17.68 1.15 0.83
C PHE A 8 -18.71 1.25 -0.31
N GLU A 9 -19.93 0.73 -0.12
CA GLU A 9 -21.02 0.88 -1.09
C GLU A 9 -21.38 2.36 -1.32
N VAL A 10 -21.33 3.20 -0.28
CA VAL A 10 -21.55 4.64 -0.41
C VAL A 10 -20.38 5.32 -1.13
N LEU A 11 -19.14 4.93 -0.82
CA LEU A 11 -17.93 5.47 -1.43
C LEU A 11 -17.75 5.08 -2.90
N GLY A 12 -18.25 3.91 -3.30
CA GLY A 12 -18.22 3.42 -4.68
C GLY A 12 -19.20 4.11 -5.63
N ARG A 13 -20.18 4.87 -5.11
CA ARG A 13 -21.09 5.65 -5.94
C ARG A 13 -20.38 6.92 -6.41
N PRO A 14 -20.37 7.26 -7.70
CA PRO A 14 -19.79 8.52 -8.18
C PRO A 14 -20.54 9.71 -7.56
N ALA A 15 -19.83 10.80 -7.25
CA ALA A 15 -20.50 12.08 -6.98
C ALA A 15 -21.04 12.64 -8.30
N GLU A 16 -22.10 13.43 -8.24
CA GLU A 16 -22.48 14.24 -9.40
C GLU A 16 -21.31 15.16 -9.75
N GLU A 17 -20.91 15.22 -11.03
CA GLU A 17 -19.68 15.88 -11.47
C GLU A 17 -19.59 17.37 -11.09
N ASN A 18 -20.74 18.02 -10.89
CA ASN A 18 -20.83 19.43 -10.53
C ASN A 18 -21.04 19.69 -9.03
N ASP A 19 -21.19 18.65 -8.21
CA ASP A 19 -21.40 18.80 -6.77
C ASP A 19 -20.06 18.74 -6.01
N GLN A 20 -19.42 19.91 -5.90
CA GLN A 20 -18.16 20.05 -5.16
C GLN A 20 -18.29 19.73 -3.67
N ALA A 21 -19.47 19.97 -3.07
CA ALA A 21 -19.71 19.67 -1.66
C ALA A 21 -19.77 18.16 -1.44
N ALA A 22 -20.53 17.43 -2.27
CA ALA A 22 -20.59 15.98 -2.23
C ALA A 22 -19.23 15.33 -2.54
N ALA A 23 -18.43 15.91 -3.43
CA ALA A 23 -17.07 15.44 -3.70
C ALA A 23 -16.16 15.56 -2.45
N LEU A 24 -16.21 16.69 -1.74
CA LEU A 24 -15.45 16.91 -0.52
C LEU A 24 -15.92 16.00 0.62
N GLU A 25 -17.23 15.84 0.81
CA GLU A 25 -17.79 14.94 1.82
C GLU A 25 -17.37 13.49 1.58
N LYS A 26 -17.41 13.02 0.33
CA LYS A 26 -16.91 11.68 -0.03
C LYS A 26 -15.43 11.54 0.25
N GLN A 27 -14.62 12.57 -0.05
CA GLN A 27 -13.20 12.55 0.26
C GLN A 27 -12.97 12.44 1.78
N MET A 28 -13.67 13.23 2.59
CA MET A 28 -13.60 13.15 4.04
C MET A 28 -14.02 11.78 4.57
N LEU A 29 -15.12 11.21 4.04
CA LEU A 29 -15.59 9.89 4.40
C LEU A 29 -14.55 8.80 4.08
N ARG A 30 -13.86 8.87 2.93
CA ARG A 30 -12.75 7.94 2.60
C ARG A 30 -11.61 8.05 3.60
N ARG A 31 -11.19 9.26 3.93
CA ARG A 31 -10.13 9.49 4.92
C ARG A 31 -10.52 8.89 6.27
N SER A 32 -11.72 9.20 6.77
CA SER A 32 -12.24 8.65 8.02
C SER A 32 -12.32 7.12 8.00
N TYR A 33 -12.75 6.53 6.89
CA TYR A 33 -12.77 5.08 6.70
C TYR A 33 -11.38 4.46 6.84
N PHE A 34 -10.39 4.95 6.07
CA PHE A 34 -9.04 4.39 6.13
C PHE A 34 -8.35 4.63 7.47
N THR A 35 -8.57 5.78 8.10
CA THR A 35 -8.09 6.04 9.47
C THR A 35 -8.74 5.10 10.48
N PHE A 36 -10.03 4.79 10.35
CA PHE A 36 -10.70 3.80 11.19
C PHE A 36 -10.06 2.41 11.03
N ILE A 37 -9.90 1.93 9.80
CA ILE A 37 -9.28 0.62 9.54
C ILE A 37 -7.83 0.59 10.04
N GLN A 38 -7.05 1.64 9.81
CA GLN A 38 -5.70 1.79 10.35
C GLN A 38 -5.69 1.69 11.88
N THR A 39 -6.66 2.31 12.56
CA THR A 39 -6.78 2.27 14.03
C THR A 39 -7.13 0.86 14.51
N VAL A 40 -8.04 0.16 13.83
CA VAL A 40 -8.39 -1.23 14.15
C VAL A 40 -7.16 -2.14 14.00
N ALA A 41 -6.40 -2.03 12.91
CA ALA A 41 -5.17 -2.79 12.68
C ALA A 41 -4.01 -2.40 13.61
N GLY A 42 -3.99 -1.16 14.11
CA GLY A 42 -2.93 -0.62 14.98
C GLY A 42 -3.18 -0.83 16.47
N SER A 43 -4.43 -0.98 16.91
CA SER A 43 -4.83 -0.97 18.33
C SER A 43 -4.64 -2.31 19.06
N GLY A 44 -4.13 -3.33 18.39
CA GLY A 44 -4.03 -4.68 18.96
C GLY A 44 -5.33 -5.49 18.87
N MET A 45 -6.40 -4.92 18.29
CA MET A 45 -7.66 -5.62 17.99
C MET A 45 -7.59 -6.46 16.70
N ASN A 46 -6.42 -6.99 16.37
CA ASN A 46 -6.18 -7.72 15.12
C ASN A 46 -7.06 -8.98 15.01
N GLU A 47 -7.37 -9.59 16.17
CA GLU A 47 -8.30 -10.70 16.27
C GLU A 47 -9.71 -10.32 15.83
N VAL A 48 -10.15 -9.07 16.07
CA VAL A 48 -11.46 -8.59 15.60
C VAL A 48 -11.54 -8.59 14.08
N MET A 49 -10.44 -8.24 13.39
CA MET A 49 -10.35 -8.34 11.93
C MET A 49 -10.29 -9.80 11.47
N ALA A 50 -9.42 -10.61 12.09
CA ALA A 50 -9.24 -12.01 11.75
C ALA A 50 -10.53 -12.85 11.91
N ASN A 51 -11.39 -12.48 12.87
CA ASN A 51 -12.65 -13.18 13.16
C ASN A 51 -13.83 -12.77 12.25
N GLN A 52 -13.62 -11.93 11.23
CA GLN A 52 -14.72 -11.52 10.32
C GLN A 52 -15.03 -12.53 9.22
N GLY A 53 -14.25 -13.61 9.11
CA GLY A 53 -14.30 -14.56 7.99
C GLY A 53 -13.49 -14.09 6.78
N ALA A 54 -12.90 -15.05 6.06
CA ALA A 54 -11.92 -14.80 5.01
C ALA A 54 -12.43 -13.84 3.91
N GLU A 55 -13.67 -14.03 3.44
CA GLU A 55 -14.28 -13.20 2.40
C GLU A 55 -14.42 -11.73 2.81
N ASN A 56 -14.80 -11.46 4.06
CA ASN A 56 -14.92 -10.09 4.55
C ASN A 56 -13.56 -9.42 4.69
N ILE A 57 -12.55 -10.16 5.15
CA ILE A 57 -11.18 -9.66 5.26
C ILE A 57 -10.65 -9.33 3.87
N GLU A 58 -10.77 -10.26 2.92
CA GLU A 58 -10.35 -10.07 1.54
C GLU A 58 -10.95 -8.80 0.95
N ARG A 59 -12.27 -8.62 1.06
CA ARG A 59 -12.95 -7.38 0.63
C ARG A 59 -12.34 -6.13 1.29
N VAL A 60 -12.16 -6.14 2.61
CA VAL A 60 -11.55 -5.01 3.35
C VAL A 60 -10.15 -4.72 2.79
N VAL A 61 -9.28 -5.72 2.65
CA VAL A 61 -7.92 -5.48 2.19
C VAL A 61 -7.89 -4.99 0.73
N PHE A 62 -8.80 -5.46 -0.13
CA PHE A 62 -8.95 -4.89 -1.48
C PHE A 62 -9.37 -3.42 -1.47
N THR A 63 -10.24 -2.99 -0.55
CA THR A 63 -10.56 -1.56 -0.43
C THR A 63 -9.34 -0.73 -0.06
N ILE A 64 -8.40 -1.28 0.72
CA ILE A 64 -7.15 -0.60 1.11
C ILE A 64 -6.22 -0.49 -0.11
N ILE A 65 -6.15 -1.52 -0.96
CA ILE A 65 -5.37 -1.48 -2.21
C ILE A 65 -5.92 -0.39 -3.15
N GLN A 66 -7.24 -0.34 -3.35
CA GLN A 66 -7.87 0.73 -4.14
C GLN A 66 -7.62 2.10 -3.51
N GLY A 67 -7.72 2.20 -2.17
CA GLY A 67 -7.34 3.38 -1.39
C GLY A 67 -5.92 3.88 -1.67
N ALA A 68 -4.96 2.95 -1.74
CA ALA A 68 -3.55 3.26 -1.99
C ALA A 68 -3.27 3.66 -3.44
N VAL A 69 -3.96 3.06 -4.42
CA VAL A 69 -3.59 3.17 -5.85
C VAL A 69 -4.54 4.06 -6.64
N ASP A 70 -5.85 3.96 -6.43
CA ASP A 70 -6.85 4.50 -7.36
C ASP A 70 -7.33 5.90 -7.04
N PHE A 71 -7.28 6.30 -5.77
CA PHE A 71 -7.74 7.61 -5.35
C PHE A 71 -6.57 8.58 -5.17
N PRO A 72 -6.54 9.72 -5.88
CA PRO A 72 -5.46 10.72 -5.80
C PRO A 72 -5.60 11.58 -4.54
N ASP A 73 -5.58 10.95 -3.37
CA ASP A 73 -5.61 11.61 -2.07
C ASP A 73 -4.44 11.13 -1.22
N PRO A 74 -3.33 11.89 -1.17
CA PRO A 74 -2.12 11.49 -0.46
C PRO A 74 -2.35 11.15 1.02
N ILE A 75 -3.31 11.79 1.68
CA ILE A 75 -3.61 11.52 3.09
C ILE A 75 -4.25 10.14 3.25
N ALA A 76 -5.21 9.80 2.38
CA ALA A 76 -5.84 8.49 2.35
C ALA A 76 -4.84 7.39 1.93
N GLN A 77 -4.05 7.64 0.88
CA GLN A 77 -3.03 6.71 0.38
C GLN A 77 -2.00 6.39 1.45
N LYS A 78 -1.50 7.41 2.18
CA LYS A 78 -0.58 7.20 3.30
C LYS A 78 -1.18 6.28 4.37
N SER A 79 -2.43 6.53 4.76
CA SER A 79 -3.15 5.71 5.74
C SER A 79 -3.30 4.26 5.27
N CYS A 80 -3.53 4.06 3.97
CA CYS A 80 -3.58 2.74 3.35
C CYS A 80 -2.23 2.03 3.44
N PHE A 81 -1.12 2.67 3.07
CA PHE A 81 0.21 2.05 3.14
C PHE A 81 0.64 1.74 4.59
N ILE A 82 0.33 2.60 5.56
CA ILE A 82 0.57 2.29 6.98
C ILE A 82 -0.20 1.02 7.38
N THR A 83 -1.46 0.92 6.95
CA THR A 83 -2.29 -0.25 7.23
C THR A 83 -1.73 -1.50 6.54
N LEU A 84 -1.35 -1.43 5.26
CA LEU A 84 -0.76 -2.54 4.52
C LEU A 84 0.53 -3.03 5.17
N SER A 85 1.44 -2.12 5.56
CA SER A 85 2.66 -2.48 6.30
C SER A 85 2.28 -3.21 7.59
N LYS A 86 1.27 -2.75 8.32
CA LYS A 86 0.82 -3.41 9.54
C LYS A 86 0.26 -4.81 9.29
N LEU A 87 -0.53 -4.99 8.24
CA LEU A 87 -1.04 -6.31 7.86
C LEU A 87 0.10 -7.27 7.46
N VAL A 88 1.13 -6.78 6.76
CA VAL A 88 2.34 -7.57 6.49
C VAL A 88 3.06 -7.95 7.78
N GLU A 89 3.16 -7.05 8.75
CA GLU A 89 3.75 -7.37 10.06
C GLU A 89 3.02 -8.53 10.76
N LEU A 90 1.69 -8.52 10.69
CA LEU A 90 0.82 -9.46 11.39
C LEU A 90 0.71 -10.81 10.67
N TRP A 91 0.55 -10.78 9.34
CA TRP A 91 0.12 -11.96 8.56
C TRP A 91 1.12 -12.36 7.46
N GLY A 92 2.20 -11.62 7.25
CA GLY A 92 3.17 -11.91 6.18
C GLY A 92 4.18 -13.02 6.49
N GLY A 93 4.28 -13.46 7.74
CA GLY A 93 5.22 -14.51 8.17
C GLY A 93 4.72 -15.93 7.89
N LYS A 94 5.55 -16.93 8.23
CA LYS A 94 5.24 -18.36 8.04
C LYS A 94 4.00 -18.82 8.80
N ASP A 95 3.80 -18.27 10.01
CA ASP A 95 2.65 -18.56 10.87
C ASP A 95 1.51 -17.53 10.66
N GLY A 96 1.52 -16.82 9.54
CA GLY A 96 0.54 -15.80 9.19
C GLY A 96 -0.77 -16.36 8.65
N MET A 97 -1.65 -15.46 8.22
CA MET A 97 -2.93 -15.84 7.62
C MET A 97 -2.72 -16.58 6.29
N VAL A 98 -3.42 -17.70 6.10
CA VAL A 98 -3.37 -18.50 4.86
C VAL A 98 -3.79 -17.63 3.66
N GLY A 99 -3.02 -17.69 2.57
CA GLY A 99 -3.27 -16.91 1.35
C GLY A 99 -2.77 -15.45 1.40
N PHE A 100 -2.46 -14.91 2.59
CA PHE A 100 -1.88 -13.58 2.71
C PHE A 100 -0.50 -13.43 2.05
N PRO A 101 0.40 -14.44 2.06
CA PRO A 101 1.61 -14.45 1.24
C PRO A 101 1.35 -14.11 -0.23
N ASP A 102 0.39 -14.79 -0.87
CA ASP A 102 0.04 -14.55 -2.27
C ASP A 102 -0.54 -13.15 -2.46
N PHE A 103 -1.34 -12.69 -1.51
CA PHE A 103 -1.90 -11.34 -1.52
C PHE A 103 -0.81 -10.25 -1.50
N ILE A 104 0.28 -10.47 -0.73
CA ILE A 104 1.44 -9.57 -0.71
C ILE A 104 2.01 -9.39 -2.12
N TYR A 105 2.33 -10.50 -2.80
CA TYR A 105 2.98 -10.46 -4.10
C TYR A 105 2.05 -10.01 -5.24
N LYS A 106 0.77 -10.38 -5.18
CA LYS A 106 -0.23 -10.03 -6.21
C LYS A 106 -0.78 -8.62 -6.10
N HIS A 107 -0.78 -8.03 -4.91
CA HIS A 107 -1.47 -6.74 -4.68
C HIS A 107 -0.64 -5.71 -3.91
N ILE A 108 -0.01 -6.07 -2.78
CA ILE A 108 0.71 -5.09 -1.95
C ILE A 108 1.99 -4.62 -2.64
N VAL A 109 2.81 -5.56 -3.14
CA VAL A 109 4.03 -5.21 -3.87
C VAL A 109 3.66 -4.35 -5.09
N PRO A 110 2.69 -4.74 -5.95
CA PRO A 110 2.26 -3.88 -7.04
C PRO A 110 1.80 -2.49 -6.62
N ALA A 111 1.03 -2.36 -5.54
CA ALA A 111 0.57 -1.07 -5.05
C ALA A 111 1.73 -0.12 -4.72
N CYS A 112 2.83 -0.63 -4.13
CA CYS A 112 4.02 0.16 -3.80
C CYS A 112 4.73 0.78 -5.02
N PHE A 113 4.49 0.26 -6.24
CA PHE A 113 5.07 0.79 -7.48
C PHE A 113 4.05 1.49 -8.36
N LEU A 114 2.85 0.93 -8.49
CA LEU A 114 1.79 1.49 -9.33
C LEU A 114 1.30 2.84 -8.81
N ALA A 115 1.14 3.01 -7.49
CA ALA A 115 0.69 4.29 -6.94
C ALA A 115 1.69 5.42 -7.22
N PRO A 116 3.01 5.29 -6.95
CA PRO A 116 3.98 6.31 -7.32
C PRO A 116 4.08 6.60 -8.82
N LEU A 117 3.84 5.60 -9.68
CA LEU A 117 3.90 5.77 -11.14
C LEU A 117 2.68 6.52 -11.71
N LYS A 118 1.60 6.73 -10.95
CA LYS A 118 0.45 7.48 -11.46
C LYS A 118 0.81 8.96 -11.72
N PRO A 119 0.24 9.59 -12.76
CA PRO A 119 0.41 11.01 -13.02
C PRO A 119 -0.01 11.90 -11.86
N SER A 120 -1.04 11.48 -11.10
CA SER A 120 -1.56 12.19 -9.93
C SER A 120 -0.65 12.16 -8.70
N PHE A 121 0.41 11.35 -8.71
CA PHE A 121 1.33 11.21 -7.58
C PHE A 121 2.46 12.26 -7.68
N ASP A 122 2.17 13.49 -7.27
CA ASP A 122 3.10 14.62 -7.38
C ASP A 122 4.26 14.56 -6.35
N LEU A 123 5.49 14.30 -6.81
CA LEU A 123 6.67 14.22 -5.95
C LEU A 123 7.20 15.58 -5.46
N SER A 124 6.58 16.70 -5.88
CA SER A 124 6.82 18.02 -5.31
C SER A 124 5.96 18.31 -4.08
N ASP A 125 4.83 17.61 -3.94
CA ASP A 125 3.94 17.71 -2.78
C ASP A 125 4.49 16.95 -1.56
N ALA A 126 4.47 17.61 -0.41
CA ALA A 126 4.99 17.05 0.83
C ALA A 126 4.20 15.82 1.32
N GLN A 127 2.86 15.81 1.17
CA GLN A 127 2.04 14.66 1.60
C GLN A 127 2.29 13.43 0.73
N THR A 128 2.51 13.64 -0.56
CA THR A 128 2.85 12.60 -1.51
C THR A 128 4.25 12.03 -1.25
N VAL A 129 5.23 12.87 -0.89
CA VAL A 129 6.55 12.39 -0.44
C VAL A 129 6.47 11.56 0.86
N LEU A 130 5.58 11.93 1.78
CA LEU A 130 5.31 11.11 2.97
C LEU A 130 4.67 9.77 2.59
N THR A 131 3.73 9.78 1.63
CA THR A 131 3.12 8.55 1.10
C THR A 131 4.16 7.64 0.47
N LEU A 132 5.08 8.19 -0.31
CA LEU A 132 6.19 7.44 -0.90
C LEU A 132 7.11 6.82 0.16
N SER A 133 7.31 7.53 1.27
CA SER A 133 8.06 7.02 2.41
C SER A 133 7.39 5.80 3.04
N GLU A 134 6.06 5.75 3.07
CA GLU A 134 5.29 4.58 3.53
C GLU A 134 5.32 3.43 2.53
N CYS A 135 5.41 3.69 1.21
CA CYS A 135 5.71 2.64 0.22
C CYS A 135 7.05 1.97 0.52
N ALA A 136 8.10 2.77 0.77
CA ALA A 136 9.43 2.27 1.10
C ALA A 136 9.43 1.46 2.41
N ILE A 137 8.71 1.93 3.45
CA ILE A 137 8.53 1.18 4.69
C ILE A 137 7.81 -0.15 4.42
N THR A 138 6.73 -0.14 3.65
CA THR A 138 5.97 -1.36 3.31
C THR A 138 6.86 -2.40 2.62
N LEU A 139 7.65 -1.99 1.62
CA LEU A 139 8.63 -2.85 0.96
C LEU A 139 9.67 -3.40 1.95
N LYS A 140 10.17 -2.56 2.86
CA LYS A 140 11.12 -2.99 3.90
C LYS A 140 10.49 -4.03 4.84
N THR A 141 9.25 -3.80 5.27
CA THR A 141 8.50 -4.71 6.13
C THR A 141 8.28 -6.07 5.45
N ILE A 142 7.94 -6.08 4.16
CA ILE A 142 7.83 -7.32 3.38
C ILE A 142 9.17 -8.05 3.38
N HIS A 143 10.27 -7.35 3.11
CA HIS A 143 11.60 -7.96 3.17
C HIS A 143 11.94 -8.56 4.54
N LEU A 144 11.65 -7.85 5.62
CA LEU A 144 11.89 -8.36 6.98
C LEU A 144 11.06 -9.61 7.29
N LYS A 145 9.87 -9.76 6.68
CA LYS A 145 8.99 -10.91 6.90
C LYS A 145 9.27 -12.09 5.96
N ARG A 146 9.65 -11.82 4.71
CA ARG A 146 9.79 -12.82 3.64
C ARG A 146 11.25 -13.18 3.35
N GLY A 147 12.18 -12.31 3.72
CA GLY A 147 13.61 -12.54 3.53
C GLY A 147 14.02 -12.57 2.06
N LEU A 148 14.84 -13.56 1.70
CA LEU A 148 15.47 -13.69 0.39
C LEU A 148 14.49 -14.02 -0.74
N GLU A 149 13.38 -14.71 -0.45
CA GLU A 149 12.42 -15.04 -1.50
C GLU A 149 11.79 -13.77 -2.11
N PHE A 150 11.60 -12.71 -1.30
CA PHE A 150 11.11 -11.44 -1.81
C PHE A 150 12.13 -10.76 -2.73
N ILE A 151 13.41 -10.87 -2.41
CA ILE A 151 14.48 -10.37 -3.29
C ILE A 151 14.45 -11.10 -4.63
N GLN A 152 14.32 -12.42 -4.60
CA GLN A 152 14.24 -13.25 -5.82
C GLN A 152 13.02 -12.87 -6.66
N PHE A 153 11.84 -12.76 -6.04
CA PHE A 153 10.62 -12.34 -6.71
C PHE A 153 10.77 -10.96 -7.38
N LEU A 154 11.36 -9.98 -6.69
CA LEU A 154 11.59 -8.65 -7.26
C LEU A 154 12.52 -8.72 -8.48
N GLN A 155 13.63 -9.44 -8.39
CA GLN A 155 14.65 -9.50 -9.44
C GLN A 155 14.22 -10.31 -10.66
N GLN A 156 13.48 -11.40 -10.45
CA GLN A 156 13.20 -12.39 -11.49
C GLN A 156 11.82 -12.22 -12.12
N GLU A 157 10.85 -11.66 -11.39
CA GLU A 157 9.47 -11.59 -11.83
C GLU A 157 8.98 -10.15 -11.92
N TYR A 158 8.94 -9.44 -10.78
CA TYR A 158 8.17 -8.20 -10.70
C TYR A 158 8.85 -7.00 -11.38
N LEU A 159 10.10 -6.68 -11.06
CA LEU A 159 10.80 -5.53 -11.67
C LEU A 159 11.03 -5.72 -13.18
N PRO A 160 11.38 -6.91 -13.68
CA PRO A 160 11.40 -7.18 -15.12
C PRO A 160 10.04 -6.96 -15.79
N SER A 161 8.92 -7.30 -15.14
CA SER A 161 7.58 -7.04 -15.68
C SER A 161 7.26 -5.55 -15.84
N LEU A 162 7.92 -4.70 -15.03
CA LEU A 162 7.87 -3.24 -15.14
C LEU A 162 8.93 -2.67 -16.10
N GLN A 163 9.68 -3.53 -16.81
CA GLN A 163 10.77 -3.15 -17.72
C GLN A 163 11.90 -2.37 -17.03
N VAL A 164 12.09 -2.57 -15.72
CA VAL A 164 13.23 -2.00 -14.98
C VAL A 164 14.50 -2.74 -15.38
N SER A 165 15.58 -2.00 -15.65
CA SER A 165 16.84 -2.61 -16.09
C SER A 165 17.43 -3.55 -15.00
N PRO A 166 18.21 -4.57 -15.39
CA PRO A 166 18.86 -5.47 -14.43
C PRO A 166 19.73 -4.74 -13.40
N GLU A 167 20.44 -3.69 -13.81
CA GLU A 167 21.34 -2.92 -12.95
C GLU A 167 20.55 -2.19 -11.85
N VAL A 168 19.47 -1.50 -12.23
CA VAL A 168 18.59 -0.79 -11.28
C VAL A 168 17.86 -1.80 -10.38
N SER A 169 17.45 -2.94 -10.92
CA SER A 169 16.81 -4.01 -10.15
C SER A 169 17.75 -4.58 -9.08
N GLN A 170 19.02 -4.80 -9.43
CA GLN A 170 20.05 -5.22 -8.48
C GLN A 170 20.30 -4.16 -7.41
N GLU A 171 20.44 -2.89 -7.79
CA GLU A 171 20.67 -1.78 -6.87
C GLU A 171 19.53 -1.63 -5.86
N LEU A 172 18.26 -1.64 -6.32
CA LEU A 172 17.09 -1.59 -5.44
C LEU A 172 17.11 -2.75 -4.43
N CYS A 173 17.38 -3.97 -4.90
CA CYS A 173 17.43 -5.15 -4.04
C CYS A 173 18.59 -5.12 -3.03
N GLN A 174 19.74 -4.53 -3.39
CA GLN A 174 20.84 -4.32 -2.45
C GLN A 174 20.46 -3.29 -1.38
N VAL A 175 19.88 -2.16 -1.78
CA VAL A 175 19.43 -1.11 -0.85
C VAL A 175 18.36 -1.65 0.11
N LEU A 176 17.41 -2.45 -0.38
CA LEU A 176 16.35 -3.04 0.42
C LEU A 176 16.88 -3.95 1.55
N GLN A 177 18.01 -4.61 1.32
CA GLN A 177 18.68 -5.48 2.29
C GLN A 177 19.46 -4.70 3.36
N GLN A 178 19.79 -3.43 3.13
CA GLN A 178 20.50 -2.61 4.13
C GLN A 178 19.62 -2.36 5.37
N PRO A 179 20.20 -2.31 6.58
CA PRO A 179 19.41 -2.16 7.81
C PRO A 179 18.74 -0.79 7.93
N ASP A 180 19.34 0.27 7.37
CA ASP A 180 18.82 1.64 7.51
C ASP A 180 17.71 1.94 6.49
N VAL A 181 16.48 2.04 7.00
CA VAL A 181 15.30 2.41 6.21
C VAL A 181 15.40 3.81 5.59
N LYS A 182 16.21 4.73 6.14
CA LYS A 182 16.42 6.07 5.56
C LYS A 182 17.11 5.98 4.20
N VAL A 183 18.07 5.06 4.06
CA VAL A 183 18.76 4.83 2.78
C VAL A 183 17.75 4.35 1.73
N LEU A 184 16.87 3.42 2.11
CA LEU A 184 15.80 2.94 1.23
C LEU A 184 14.83 4.06 0.84
N LYS A 185 14.38 4.89 1.78
CA LYS A 185 13.47 6.02 1.48
C LYS A 185 14.10 7.00 0.48
N ASN A 186 15.38 7.35 0.68
CA ASN A 186 16.10 8.23 -0.23
C ASN A 186 16.25 7.61 -1.62
N TYR A 187 16.60 6.32 -1.68
CA TYR A 187 16.73 5.60 -2.94
C TYR A 187 15.41 5.52 -3.70
N ILE A 188 14.33 5.12 -3.02
CA ILE A 188 12.99 5.03 -3.62
C ILE A 188 12.53 6.38 -4.17
N LYS A 189 12.81 7.48 -3.46
CA LYS A 189 12.54 8.83 -3.98
C LYS A 189 13.30 9.08 -5.29
N ALA A 190 14.60 8.82 -5.33
CA ALA A 190 15.40 9.01 -6.54
C ALA A 190 14.98 8.09 -7.69
N PHE A 191 14.62 6.83 -7.39
CA PHE A 191 14.14 5.84 -8.34
C PHE A 191 12.89 6.35 -9.08
N PHE A 192 11.84 6.77 -8.34
CA PHE A 192 10.60 7.25 -8.98
C PHE A 192 10.75 8.63 -9.60
N GLN A 193 11.65 9.48 -9.10
CA GLN A 193 11.97 10.74 -9.78
C GLN A 193 12.55 10.48 -11.18
N ARG A 194 13.45 9.50 -11.33
CA ARG A 194 14.00 9.12 -12.64
C ARG A 194 12.97 8.47 -13.54
N ALA A 195 12.08 7.64 -12.99
CA ALA A 195 11.05 6.95 -13.78
C ALA A 195 9.96 7.87 -14.32
N LYS A 196 9.82 9.08 -13.78
CA LYS A 196 8.86 10.11 -14.25
C LYS A 196 9.47 11.10 -15.24
N LEU A 197 10.78 11.02 -15.49
CA LEU A 197 11.49 11.79 -16.52
C LEU A 197 11.51 11.01 -17.83
#